data_AF-A0A1G2VF19-F1
#
_entry.id   AF-A0A1G2VF19-F1
#
_cell.length_a   1.000
_cell.length_b   1.000
_cell.length_c   1.000
_cell.angle_alpha   90.00
_cell.angle_beta   90.00
_cell.angle_gamma   90.00
#
_symmetry.space_group_name_H-M   'P 1'
#
loop_
_entity.id
_entity.type
_entity.pdbx_description
1 polymer ?
#
loop_
_entity_poly.entity_id
_entity_poly.type
_entity_poly.pdbx_seq_one_letter_code
_entity_poly.pdbx_strand_id
1 'polypeptide(L)'
;MAQVIGYFEDNVVFTEGPFVICNPLGNGWRIEVELKGHHCPILPDLTIHKLKERLGMSGKTMDRSLTERVCNTLNRMARNGEIVLNGNSWVHTA
;
A
#
# COMPACT_ATOMS: atom_id res chain seq x y z
N MET A 1 10.15 6.48 -1.38
CA MET A 1 10.40 5.37 -2.31
C MET A 1 9.45 4.22 -1.96
N ALA A 2 9.17 3.28 -2.86
CA ALA A 2 8.30 2.15 -2.52
C ALA A 2 9.11 1.13 -1.73
N GLN A 3 8.69 0.83 -0.50
CA GLN A 3 9.34 -0.18 0.33
C GLN A 3 8.84 -1.57 -0.09
N VAL A 4 9.79 -2.45 -0.42
CA VAL A 4 9.52 -3.87 -0.68
C VAL A 4 9.61 -4.63 0.64
N ILE A 5 8.64 -5.49 0.91
CA ILE A 5 8.60 -6.33 2.12
C ILE A 5 8.43 -7.80 1.75
N GLY A 6 8.93 -8.68 2.62
CA GLY A 6 8.61 -10.11 2.55
C GLY A 6 7.16 -10.37 2.97
N TYR A 7 6.49 -11.31 2.30
CA TYR A 7 5.07 -11.61 2.57
C TYR A 7 4.80 -12.23 3.94
N PHE A 8 5.80 -12.91 4.52
CA PHE A 8 5.71 -13.58 5.83
C PHE A 8 6.55 -12.86 6.90
N GLU A 9 6.87 -11.58 6.68
CA GLU A 9 7.61 -10.80 7.65
C GLU A 9 6.64 -10.24 8.69
N ASP A 10 6.66 -10.84 9.87
CA ASP A 10 6.02 -10.27 11.06
C ASP A 10 6.92 -9.13 11.56
N ASN A 11 6.37 -7.92 11.67
CA ASN A 11 7.02 -6.66 12.08
C ASN A 11 7.67 -5.82 10.98
N VAL A 12 6.91 -5.52 9.93
CA VAL A 12 7.29 -4.52 8.92
C VAL A 12 7.41 -3.13 9.56
N VAL A 13 8.59 -2.52 9.45
CA VAL A 13 8.80 -1.11 9.82
C VAL A 13 8.52 -0.22 8.62
N PHE A 14 7.50 0.63 8.71
CA PHE A 14 7.07 1.52 7.63
C PHE A 14 7.90 2.82 7.62
N THR A 15 8.96 2.90 6.81
CA THR A 15 9.86 4.07 6.80
C THR A 15 9.52 5.10 5.72
N GLU A 16 8.88 4.68 4.63
CA GLU A 16 8.63 5.52 3.44
C GLU A 16 7.20 6.09 3.34
N GLY A 17 6.35 5.66 4.27
CA GLY A 17 4.92 5.90 4.31
C GLY A 17 4.15 4.61 4.66
N PRO A 18 2.83 4.71 4.83
CA PRO A 18 2.02 3.58 5.31
C PRO A 18 1.81 2.48 4.26
N PHE A 19 2.12 2.74 2.99
CA PHE A 19 1.95 1.77 1.90
C PHE A 19 3.28 1.10 1.53
N VAL A 20 3.21 -0.21 1.30
CA VAL A 20 4.34 -1.08 0.95
C VAL A 20 3.96 -2.00 -0.21
N ILE A 21 4.96 -2.58 -0.87
CA ILE A 21 4.74 -3.56 -1.93
C ILE A 21 5.27 -4.93 -1.53
N CYS A 22 4.53 -5.97 -1.90
CA CYS A 22 4.91 -7.36 -1.67
C CYS A 22 4.56 -8.23 -2.89
N ASN A 23 5.25 -9.36 -3.04
CA ASN A 23 4.97 -10.36 -4.08
C ASN A 23 4.80 -11.75 -3.44
N PRO A 24 3.60 -12.03 -2.88
CA PRO A 24 3.33 -13.31 -2.22
C PRO A 24 3.56 -14.47 -3.17
N LEU A 25 4.48 -15.37 -2.82
CA LEU A 25 4.78 -16.58 -3.59
C LEU A 25 5.18 -16.32 -5.05
N GLY A 26 5.66 -15.11 -5.38
CA GLY A 26 6.04 -14.75 -6.74
C GLY A 26 4.88 -14.63 -7.74
N ASN A 27 3.62 -14.64 -7.28
CA ASN A 27 2.44 -14.74 -8.15
C ASN A 27 1.78 -13.40 -8.50
N GLY A 28 2.47 -12.29 -8.24
CA GLY A 28 2.05 -10.93 -8.59
C GLY A 28 2.30 -9.94 -7.47
N TRP A 29 2.81 -8.78 -7.84
CA TRP A 29 3.01 -7.63 -6.97
C TRP A 29 1.68 -7.01 -6.57
N ARG A 30 1.52 -6.74 -5.27
CA ARG A 30 0.39 -6.01 -4.71
C ARG A 30 0.87 -4.94 -3.74
N ILE A 31 -0.05 -4.04 -3.41
CA ILE A 31 0.15 -2.99 -2.42
C ILE A 31 -0.61 -3.38 -1.16
N GLU A 32 0.07 -3.31 -0.03
CA GLU A 32 -0.49 -3.47 1.31
C GLU A 32 -0.24 -2.20 2.12
N VAL A 33 -0.91 -2.09 3.26
CA VAL A 33 -0.91 -0.89 4.09
C VAL A 33 -0.78 -1.24 5.57
N GLU A 34 -0.17 -0.33 6.32
CA GLU A 34 -0.15 -0.36 7.78
C GLU A 34 -1.58 -0.35 8.36
N LEU A 35 -1.86 -1.26 9.29
CA LEU A 35 -3.02 -1.19 10.19
C LEU A 35 -2.50 -0.94 11.61
N LYS A 36 -2.86 0.18 12.22
CA LYS A 36 -2.34 0.53 13.56
C LYS A 36 -2.73 -0.54 14.59
N GLY A 37 -1.74 -1.02 15.33
CA GLY A 37 -1.90 -2.12 16.30
C GLY A 37 -1.70 -3.53 15.74
N HIS A 38 -1.37 -3.67 14.45
CA HIS A 38 -1.07 -4.96 13.82
C HIS A 38 0.42 -5.10 13.52
N HIS A 39 0.92 -6.33 13.61
CA HIS A 39 2.32 -6.68 13.32
C HIS A 39 2.59 -6.88 11.83
N CYS A 40 1.53 -7.12 11.05
CA CYS A 40 1.62 -7.37 9.62
C CYS A 40 0.82 -6.32 8.83
N PRO A 41 1.28 -5.98 7.61
CA PRO A 41 0.51 -5.16 6.70
C PRO A 41 -0.74 -5.90 6.21
N ILE A 42 -1.74 -5.13 5.80
CA ILE A 42 -3.04 -5.64 5.36
C ILE A 42 -3.39 -5.16 3.96
N LEU A 43 -4.45 -5.73 3.37
CA LEU A 43 -5.02 -5.17 2.16
C LEU A 43 -5.59 -3.76 2.42
N PRO A 44 -5.42 -2.82 1.48
CA PRO A 44 -5.95 -1.48 1.64
C PRO A 44 -7.48 -1.46 1.72
N ASP A 45 -8.01 -0.43 2.37
CA ASP A 45 -9.44 -0.12 2.38
C ASP A 45 -10.00 0.05 0.95
N LEU A 46 -11.31 -0.14 0.79
CA LEU A 46 -12.00 -0.04 -0.49
C LEU A 46 -11.79 1.32 -1.17
N THR A 47 -11.70 2.41 -0.42
CA THR A 47 -11.44 3.75 -0.97
C THR A 47 -10.07 3.83 -1.63
N ILE A 48 -9.04 3.26 -1.00
CA ILE A 48 -7.70 3.15 -1.55
C ILE A 48 -7.67 2.16 -2.73
N HIS A 49 -8.46 1.09 -2.69
CA HIS A 49 -8.58 0.16 -3.81
C HIS A 49 -9.06 0.86 -5.08
N LYS A 50 -10.15 1.63 -4.99
CA LYS A 50 -10.67 2.43 -6.11
C LYS A 50 -9.64 3.46 -6.60
N LEU A 51 -8.85 4.03 -5.70
CA LEU A 51 -7.79 4.96 -6.04
C LEU A 51 -6.66 4.26 -6.82
N LYS A 52 -6.24 3.05 -6.41
CA LYS A 52 -5.27 2.24 -7.16
C LYS A 52 -5.75 1.93 -8.58
N GLU A 53 -7.03 1.61 -8.74
CA GLU A 53 -7.62 1.35 -10.06
C GLU A 53 -7.55 2.58 -10.97
N ARG A 54 -7.87 3.78 -10.42
CA ARG A 54 -7.69 5.06 -11.13
C ARG A 54 -6.23 5.34 -11.50
N LEU A 55 -5.29 4.84 -10.72
CA LEU A 55 -3.84 4.92 -11.00
C LEU A 55 -3.33 3.80 -11.94
N GLY A 56 -4.24 2.99 -12.49
CA GLY A 56 -3.94 1.96 -13.49
C GLY A 56 -3.57 0.59 -12.92
N MET A 57 -3.85 0.33 -11.63
CA MET A 57 -3.56 -0.95 -10.98
C MET A 57 -4.82 -1.54 -10.34
N SER A 58 -5.39 -2.58 -10.95
CA SER A 58 -6.45 -3.40 -10.34
C SER A 58 -5.87 -4.66 -9.72
N GLY A 59 -6.18 -4.93 -8.45
CA GLY A 59 -5.69 -6.11 -7.73
C GLY A 59 -4.16 -6.19 -7.61
N LYS A 60 -3.59 -7.28 -8.16
CA LYS A 60 -2.15 -7.58 -8.24
C LYS A 60 -1.70 -7.63 -9.70
N THR A 61 -0.43 -7.36 -9.96
CA THR A 61 0.15 -7.33 -11.32
C THR A 61 1.55 -7.92 -11.37
N MET A 62 1.99 -8.43 -12.52
CA MET A 62 3.39 -8.82 -12.72
C MET A 62 4.31 -7.60 -12.97
N ASP A 63 3.74 -6.44 -13.27
CA ASP A 63 4.48 -5.20 -13.47
C ASP A 63 4.89 -4.58 -12.11
N ARG A 64 6.12 -4.90 -11.70
CA ARG A 64 6.73 -4.33 -10.49
C ARG A 64 6.82 -2.81 -10.56
N SER A 65 7.22 -2.27 -11.71
CA SER A 65 7.43 -0.82 -11.90
C SER A 65 6.13 -0.04 -11.76
N LEU A 66 5.02 -0.57 -12.31
CA LEU A 66 3.68 -0.04 -12.08
C LEU A 66 3.35 -0.03 -10.58
N THR A 67 3.57 -1.16 -9.90
CA THR A 67 3.27 -1.30 -8.47
C THR A 67 4.07 -0.29 -7.63
N GLU A 68 5.36 -0.13 -7.90
CA GLU A 68 6.23 0.86 -7.24
C GLU A 68 5.74 2.28 -7.49
N ARG A 69 5.38 2.62 -8.73
CA ARG A 69 4.85 3.96 -9.08
C ARG A 69 3.55 4.28 -8.36
N VAL A 70 2.63 3.32 -8.30
CA VAL A 70 1.35 3.48 -7.59
C VAL A 70 1.60 3.60 -6.08
N CYS A 71 2.43 2.74 -5.49
CA CYS A 71 2.79 2.81 -4.07
C CYS A 71 3.43 4.15 -3.69
N ASN A 72 4.38 4.64 -4.49
CA ASN A 72 5.00 5.96 -4.30
C ASN A 72 3.97 7.09 -4.35
N THR A 73 2.99 6.98 -5.24
CA THR A 73 1.91 7.97 -5.36
C THR A 73 1.03 7.97 -4.11
N LEU A 74 0.63 6.80 -3.61
CA LEU A 74 -0.15 6.67 -2.38
C LEU A 74 0.60 7.21 -1.16
N ASN A 75 1.89 6.87 -1.02
CA ASN A 75 2.72 7.41 0.07
C ASN A 75 2.91 8.93 -0.03
N ARG A 76 2.96 9.50 -1.24
CA ARG A 76 2.97 10.95 -1.43
C ARG A 76 1.65 11.58 -1.02
N MET A 77 0.52 10.99 -1.41
CA MET A 77 -0.82 11.46 -1.03
C MET A 77 -1.03 11.41 0.49
N ALA A 78 -0.55 10.37 1.16
CA ALA A 78 -0.56 10.28 2.62
C ALA A 78 0.28 11.40 3.27
N ARG A 79 1.48 11.67 2.74
CA ARG A 79 2.34 12.77 3.21
C ARG A 79 1.72 14.16 2.99
N ASN A 80 0.93 14.31 1.93
CA ASN A 80 0.23 15.56 1.62
C ASN A 80 -1.09 15.74 2.41
N GLY A 81 -1.53 14.72 3.17
CA GLY A 81 -2.79 14.74 3.90
C GLY A 81 -4.03 14.42 3.06
N GLU A 82 -3.87 13.95 1.82
CA GLU A 82 -4.98 13.51 0.95
C GLU A 82 -5.50 12.11 1.36
N ILE A 83 -4.62 11.30 1.95
CA ILE A 83 -4.95 10.02 2.58
C ILE A 83 -4.67 10.19 4.07
N VAL A 84 -5.67 9.98 4.91
CA VAL A 84 -5.58 10.17 6.36
C VAL A 84 -5.85 8.88 7.10
N LEU A 85 -5.29 8.78 8.30
CA LEU A 85 -5.61 7.72 9.23
C LEU A 85 -6.94 8.05 9.93
N ASN A 86 -7.98 7.24 9.68
CA ASN A 86 -9.28 7.33 10.34
C ASN A 86 -9.48 6.09 11.21
N GLY A 87 -9.44 6.27 12.54
CA GLY A 87 -9.29 5.16 13.48
C GLY A 87 -7.96 4.45 13.26
N ASN A 88 -8.02 3.18 12.86
CA ASN A 88 -6.82 2.39 12.55
C ASN A 88 -6.55 2.26 11.04
N SER A 89 -7.47 2.71 10.19
CA SER A 89 -7.44 2.47 8.74
C SER A 89 -7.06 3.73 7.96
N TRP A 90 -6.23 3.57 6.93
CA TRP A 90 -5.92 4.64 6.00
C TRP A 90 -7.00 4.77 4.93
N VAL A 91 -7.59 5.96 4.83
CA VAL A 91 -8.71 6.26 3.93
C VAL A 91 -8.40 7.51 3.09
N HIS A 92 -8.93 7.54 1.87
CA HIS A 92 -8.85 8.72 1.01
C HIS A 92 -10.04 9.65 1.29
N THR A 93 -9.78 10.93 1.56
CA THR A 93 -10.80 11.89 2.00
C THR A 93 -11.38 12.78 0.90
N ALA A 94 -11.03 12.54 -0.36
CA ALA A 94 -11.59 13.29 -1.50
C ALA A 94 -12.88 12.67 -2.05
#